data_AF-A0A5S3WKB7-F1
#
_entry.id   AF-A0A5S3WKB7-F1
#
_cell.length_a   1.000
_cell.length_b   1.000
_cell.length_c   1.000
_cell.angle_alpha   90.00
_cell.angle_beta   90.00
_cell.angle_gamma   90.00
#
_symmetry.space_group_name_H-M   'P 1'
#
loop_
_entity.id
_entity.type
_entity.pdbx_description
1 polymer ?
#
loop_
_entity_poly.entity_id
_entity_poly.type
_entity_poly.pdbx_seq_one_letter_code
_entity_poly.pdbx_strand_id
1 'polypeptide(L)'
;MMTKKYFKGPTESTLGEGIVYTEFDGEVAARQVENFGGKWYSSRHEYHDEIGPGLYDGKLSDLDLSDSVEISSDDFELVWQESE
;
A
#
# COMPACT_ATOMS: atom_id res chain seq x y z
N MET A 1 0.63 -8.59 20.20
CA MET A 1 0.81 -7.78 18.98
C MET A 1 0.77 -8.74 17.81
N MET A 2 -0.03 -8.45 16.79
CA MET A 2 0.02 -9.24 15.56
C MET A 2 1.34 -8.88 14.83
N THR A 3 1.86 -9.82 14.05
CA THR A 3 3.08 -9.59 13.27
C THR A 3 2.71 -8.76 12.05
N LYS A 4 3.36 -7.59 11.88
CA LYS A 4 3.19 -6.76 10.69
C LYS A 4 3.70 -7.49 9.44
N LYS A 5 3.01 -7.30 8.32
CA LYS A 5 3.41 -7.80 7.00
C LYS A 5 3.42 -6.67 5.99
N TYR A 6 4.29 -6.77 4.99
CA TYR A 6 4.50 -5.73 4.01
C TYR A 6 4.47 -6.34 2.62
N PHE A 7 3.67 -5.78 1.73
CA PHE A 7 3.53 -6.27 0.37
C PHE A 7 3.79 -5.16 -0.63
N LYS A 8 4.35 -5.55 -1.78
CA LYS A 8 4.48 -4.73 -2.98
C LYS A 8 3.80 -5.45 -4.13
N GLY A 9 2.94 -4.75 -4.87
CA GLY A 9 2.25 -5.32 -6.02
C GLY A 9 1.92 -4.29 -7.09
N PRO A 10 1.51 -4.73 -8.28
CA PRO A 10 0.89 -3.84 -9.26
C PRO A 10 -0.45 -3.31 -8.73
N THR A 11 -0.83 -2.11 -9.15
CA THR A 11 -2.16 -1.52 -8.90
C THR A 11 -2.62 -0.73 -10.11
N GLU A 12 -3.92 -0.54 -10.24
CA GLU A 12 -4.54 0.28 -11.28
C GLU A 12 -5.55 1.25 -10.65
N SER A 13 -5.55 2.49 -11.11
CA SER A 13 -6.53 3.49 -10.70
C SER A 13 -6.91 4.39 -11.87
N THR A 14 -7.74 5.41 -11.62
CA THR A 14 -8.01 6.46 -12.62
C THR A 14 -6.76 7.24 -13.04
N LEU A 15 -5.65 7.08 -12.31
CA LEU A 15 -4.34 7.65 -12.63
C LEU A 15 -3.51 6.77 -13.58
N GLY A 16 -3.98 5.56 -13.90
CA GLY A 16 -3.30 4.57 -14.73
C GLY A 16 -2.75 3.39 -13.93
N GLU A 17 -1.81 2.66 -14.54
CA GLU A 17 -1.06 1.57 -13.91
C GLU A 17 0.02 2.12 -12.95
N GLY A 18 0.21 1.43 -11.83
CA GLY A 18 1.14 1.83 -10.79
C GLY A 18 1.63 0.67 -9.93
N ILE A 19 2.35 1.01 -8.88
CA ILE A 19 2.80 0.07 -7.84
C ILE A 19 2.21 0.50 -6.51
N VAL A 20 1.68 -0.46 -5.75
CA VAL A 20 1.22 -0.27 -4.38
C VAL A 20 2.13 -0.98 -3.39
N TYR A 21 2.33 -0.36 -2.24
CA TYR A 21 3.02 -0.89 -1.08
C TYR A 21 2.06 -0.81 0.11
N THR A 22 1.83 -1.91 0.81
CA THR A 22 0.88 -1.94 1.94
C THR A 22 1.53 -2.56 3.17
N GLU A 23 1.48 -1.85 4.30
CA GLU A 23 1.71 -2.39 5.63
C GLU A 23 0.39 -2.90 6.20
N PHE A 24 0.34 -4.15 6.59
CA PHE A 24 -0.76 -4.75 7.33
C PHE A 24 -0.39 -4.92 8.80
N ASP A 25 -1.29 -4.52 9.71
CA ASP A 25 -1.26 -4.90 11.12
C ASP A 25 -2.31 -5.99 11.36
N GLY A 26 -1.87 -7.25 11.30
CA GLY A 26 -2.79 -8.38 11.25
C GLY A 26 -3.49 -8.48 9.91
N GLU A 27 -4.81 -8.30 9.92
CA GLU A 27 -5.66 -8.45 8.73
C GLU A 27 -5.99 -7.12 8.04
N VAL A 28 -5.71 -5.98 8.68
CA VAL A 28 -6.11 -4.65 8.18
C VAL A 28 -4.89 -3.85 7.71
N ALA A 29 -5.06 -3.09 6.64
CA ALA A 29 -4.04 -2.14 6.20
C ALA A 29 -3.88 -1.02 7.24
N ALA A 30 -2.63 -0.68 7.55
CA ALA A 30 -2.28 0.38 8.49
C ALA A 30 -1.59 1.57 7.79
N ARG A 31 -0.84 1.27 6.72
CA ARG A 31 -0.18 2.27 5.86
C ARG A 31 -0.18 1.79 4.41
N GLN A 32 -0.34 2.72 3.49
CA GLN A 32 -0.29 2.44 2.06
C GLN A 32 0.50 3.52 1.34
N VAL A 33 1.30 3.11 0.35
CA VAL A 33 1.98 4.00 -0.59
C VAL A 33 1.67 3.52 -2.00
N GLU A 34 1.31 4.45 -2.88
CA GLU A 34 1.10 4.19 -4.30
C GLU A 34 2.00 5.08 -5.15
N ASN A 35 2.53 4.52 -6.23
CA ASN A 35 3.27 5.25 -7.26
C ASN A 35 2.61 5.09 -8.62
N PHE A 36 2.17 6.19 -9.21
CA PHE A 36 1.67 6.23 -10.58
C PHE A 36 2.59 7.11 -11.42
N GLY A 37 3.37 6.50 -12.32
CA GLY A 37 4.25 7.23 -13.25
C GLY A 37 5.25 8.16 -12.56
N GLY A 38 5.78 7.78 -11.40
CA GLY A 38 6.73 8.58 -10.61
C GLY A 38 6.09 9.56 -9.63
N LYS A 39 4.75 9.65 -9.58
CA LYS A 39 4.04 10.45 -8.57
C LYS A 39 3.62 9.59 -7.40
N TRP A 40 4.05 9.99 -6.20
CA TRP A 40 3.79 9.30 -4.95
C TRP A 40 2.51 9.77 -4.26
N TYR A 41 1.84 8.83 -3.60
CA TYR A 41 0.70 9.05 -2.71
C TYR A 41 0.87 8.14 -1.50
N SER A 42 0.91 8.69 -0.29
CA SER A 42 0.99 7.89 0.94
C SER A 42 -0.15 8.25 1.88
N SER A 43 -0.70 7.24 2.55
CA SER A 43 -1.81 7.44 3.48
C SER A 43 -1.75 6.50 4.67
N ARG A 44 -2.27 7.01 5.79
CA ARG A 44 -2.60 6.27 7.02
C ARG A 44 -4.11 6.20 7.26
N HIS A 45 -4.91 6.72 6.33
CA HIS A 45 -6.34 6.85 6.47
C HIS A 45 -7.02 6.20 5.28
N GLU A 46 -8.25 5.73 5.50
CA GLU A 46 -9.13 5.24 4.44
C GLU A 46 -9.26 6.29 3.33
N TYR A 47 -9.60 5.80 2.13
CA TYR A 47 -9.76 6.62 0.93
C TYR A 47 -10.58 7.89 1.18
N HIS A 48 -10.13 9.02 0.63
CA HIS A 48 -10.85 10.29 0.69
C HIS A 48 -10.82 10.96 -0.69
N ASP A 49 -12.01 11.25 -1.23
CA ASP A 49 -12.22 11.80 -2.58
C ASP A 49 -11.32 13.01 -2.91
N GLU A 50 -11.00 13.83 -1.90
CA GLU A 50 -10.18 15.05 -2.07
C GLU A 50 -8.66 14.83 -1.91
N ILE A 51 -8.22 13.72 -1.31
CA ILE A 51 -6.82 13.51 -0.87
C ILE A 51 -6.10 12.50 -1.78
N GLY A 52 -6.85 11.61 -2.45
CA GLY A 52 -6.31 10.60 -3.35
C GLY A 52 -6.40 9.18 -2.75
N PRO A 53 -5.59 8.23 -3.25
CA PRO A 53 -5.64 6.85 -2.82
C PRO A 53 -5.42 6.71 -1.31
N GLY A 54 -6.25 5.89 -0.65
CA GLY A 54 -6.20 5.65 0.79
C GLY A 54 -5.68 4.25 1.12
N LEU A 55 -6.03 3.77 2.31
CA LEU A 55 -5.78 2.37 2.69
C LEU A 55 -6.68 1.40 1.92
N TYR A 56 -6.15 0.22 1.59
CA TYR A 56 -6.95 -0.95 1.24
C TYR A 56 -7.94 -1.27 2.36
N ASP A 57 -9.23 -1.36 2.03
CA ASP A 57 -10.34 -1.51 2.97
C ASP A 57 -10.77 -2.97 3.21
N GLY A 58 -10.19 -3.91 2.45
CA GLY A 58 -10.39 -5.34 2.63
C GLY A 58 -9.47 -6.00 3.66
N LYS A 59 -9.58 -7.33 3.78
CA LYS A 59 -8.71 -8.12 4.65
C LYS A 59 -7.54 -8.71 3.88
N LEU A 60 -6.39 -8.83 4.54
CA LEU A 60 -5.23 -9.51 3.99
C LEU A 60 -5.54 -10.95 3.54
N SER A 61 -6.34 -11.71 4.30
CA SER A 61 -6.73 -13.07 3.93
C SER A 61 -7.53 -13.18 2.63
N ASP A 62 -8.19 -12.10 2.23
CA ASP A 62 -9.10 -12.04 1.08
C ASP A 62 -8.44 -11.36 -0.14
N LEU A 63 -7.26 -10.77 0.06
CA LEU A 63 -6.51 -10.08 -0.98
C LEU A 63 -5.79 -11.09 -1.88
N ASP A 64 -6.02 -10.99 -3.19
CA ASP A 64 -5.25 -11.74 -4.18
C ASP A 64 -3.83 -11.17 -4.28
N LEU A 65 -2.87 -11.94 -3.76
CA LEU A 65 -1.45 -11.59 -3.73
C LEU A 65 -0.64 -12.34 -4.81
N SER A 66 -1.29 -12.97 -5.79
CA SER A 66 -0.61 -13.77 -6.82
C SER A 66 0.45 -13.00 -7.60
N ASP A 67 0.21 -11.70 -7.85
CA ASP A 67 1.15 -10.79 -8.50
C ASP A 67 1.89 -9.86 -7.51
N SER A 68 1.74 -10.10 -6.21
CA SER A 68 2.41 -9.35 -5.15
C SER A 68 3.60 -10.11 -4.58
N VAL A 69 4.56 -9.37 -4.05
CA VAL A 69 5.70 -9.92 -3.32
C VAL A 69 5.70 -9.39 -1.89
N GLU A 70 5.95 -10.26 -0.92
CA GLU A 70 6.22 -9.84 0.45
C GLU A 70 7.61 -9.17 0.50
N ILE A 71 7.68 -8.01 1.16
CA ILE A 71 8.91 -7.22 1.30
C ILE A 71 9.27 -7.07 2.78
N SER A 72 10.49 -6.60 3.06
CA SER A 72 10.90 -6.32 4.44
C SER A 72 10.26 -5.02 4.96
N SER A 73 10.23 -4.84 6.28
CA SER A 73 9.87 -3.56 6.88
C SER A 73 10.79 -2.44 6.43
N ASP A 74 12.09 -2.74 6.28
CA ASP A 74 13.10 -1.75 5.91
C ASP A 74 12.87 -1.25 4.47
N ASP A 75 12.53 -2.15 3.55
CA ASP A 75 12.16 -1.78 2.17
C ASP A 75 10.91 -0.91 2.14
N PHE A 76 9.91 -1.23 2.97
CA PHE A 76 8.69 -0.41 3.07
C PHE A 76 9.01 0.99 3.61
N GLU A 77 9.83 1.10 4.65
CA GLU A 77 10.14 2.41 5.25
C GLU A 77 10.97 3.32 4.37
N LEU A 78 11.84 2.76 3.53
CA LEU A 78 12.54 3.54 2.51
C LEU A 78 11.55 4.20 1.55
N VAL A 79 10.57 3.45 1.06
CA VAL A 79 9.53 3.96 0.15
C VAL A 79 8.60 4.94 0.87
N TRP A 80 8.23 4.66 2.12
CA TRP A 80 7.43 5.58 2.93
C TRP A 80 8.10 6.95 3.04
N GLN A 81 9.40 6.98 3.38
CA GLN A 81 10.16 8.23 3.50
C GLN A 81 10.33 8.97 2.17
N GLU A 82 10.46 8.26 1.05
CA GLU A 82 10.54 8.87 -0.29
C GLU A 82 9.20 9.48 -0.75
N SER A 83 8.09 8.99 -0.20
CA SER A 83 6.74 9.41 -0.57
C SER A 83 6.20 10.62 0.21
N GLU A 84 6.92 11.10 1.22
CA GLU A 84 6.56 12.29 2.04
C GLU A 84 7.09 13.62 1.47
#